data_AF-A0A5C7Z2A5-F1
#
_entry.id   AF-A0A5C7Z2A5-F1
#
_cell.length_a   1.000
_cell.length_b   1.000
_cell.length_c   1.000
_cell.angle_alpha   90.00
_cell.angle_beta   90.00
_cell.angle_gamma   90.00
#
_symmetry.space_group_name_H-M   'P 1'
#
loop_
_entity.id
_entity.type
_entity.pdbx_description
1 polymer ?
#
loop_
_entity_poly.entity_id
_entity_poly.type
_entity_poly.pdbx_seq_one_letter_code
_entity_poly.pdbx_strand_id
1 'polypeptide(L)'
;MASFAQGEANIWYFGNKAGISFNSGVPVPLLDGQMQADEGCATLSDANGNLLFYTNGITVWNRNHQIMPNGTGLMGHQPDRSYI
;
A
#
# COMPACT_ATOMS: atom_id res chain seq x y z
N MET A 1 -14.85 -23.34 -11.73
CA MET A 1 -14.29 -23.28 -10.36
C MET A 1 -13.70 -21.89 -10.19
N ALA A 2 -14.07 -21.15 -9.15
CA ALA A 2 -13.46 -19.84 -8.85
C ALA A 2 -12.16 -20.08 -8.07
N SER A 3 -11.06 -19.44 -8.48
CA SER A 3 -9.81 -19.43 -7.72
C SER A 3 -10.01 -18.63 -6.44
N PHE A 4 -9.72 -19.21 -5.28
CA PHE A 4 -9.75 -18.52 -3.97
C PHE A 4 -8.45 -17.80 -3.62
N ALA A 5 -7.44 -17.90 -4.47
CA ALA A 5 -6.17 -17.20 -4.32
C ALA A 5 -6.07 -16.23 -5.48
N GLN A 6 -6.22 -14.92 -5.23
CA GLN A 6 -5.87 -13.76 -6.08
C GLN A 6 -6.13 -12.43 -5.34
N GLY A 7 -6.89 -12.42 -4.24
CA GLY A 7 -7.27 -11.19 -3.52
C GLY A 7 -6.12 -10.50 -2.79
N GLU A 8 -5.07 -11.23 -2.44
CA GLU A 8 -4.00 -10.77 -1.55
C GLU A 8 -3.15 -9.63 -2.12
N ALA A 9 -3.21 -9.43 -3.44
CA ALA A 9 -2.54 -8.37 -4.16
C ALA A 9 -3.50 -7.45 -4.94
N ASN A 10 -4.80 -7.43 -4.60
CA ASN A 10 -5.79 -6.62 -5.32
C ASN A 10 -5.73 -5.13 -4.99
N ILE A 11 -5.14 -4.74 -3.87
CA ILE A 11 -5.05 -3.33 -3.46
C ILE A 11 -3.61 -2.87 -3.55
N TRP A 12 -3.36 -1.90 -4.41
CA TRP A 12 -2.06 -1.30 -4.60
C TRP A 12 -2.05 0.11 -4.04
N TYR A 13 -1.11 0.40 -3.13
CA TYR A 13 -0.74 1.77 -2.75
C TYR A 13 0.75 1.95 -3.05
N PHE A 14 1.11 3.04 -3.72
CA PHE A 14 2.48 3.30 -4.19
C PHE A 14 2.70 4.79 -4.45
N GLY A 15 3.96 5.18 -4.64
CA GLY A 15 4.30 6.50 -5.13
C GLY A 15 3.85 7.63 -4.18
N ASN A 16 3.32 8.69 -4.79
CA ASN A 16 2.82 9.87 -4.09
C ASN A 16 1.30 9.78 -3.88
N LYS A 17 0.90 9.15 -2.77
CA LYS A 17 -0.49 8.98 -2.34
C LYS A 17 -1.39 8.28 -3.38
N ALA A 18 -0.80 7.59 -4.34
CA ALA A 18 -1.55 6.90 -5.37
C ALA A 18 -2.04 5.54 -4.85
N GLY A 19 -3.18 5.11 -5.36
CA GLY A 19 -3.64 3.75 -5.18
C GLY A 19 -4.55 3.26 -6.31
N ILE A 20 -4.61 1.94 -6.46
CA ILE A 20 -5.42 1.24 -7.46
C ILE A 20 -6.03 -0.01 -6.80
N SER A 21 -7.32 -0.23 -7.03
CA SER A 21 -8.03 -1.47 -6.68
C SER A 21 -8.31 -2.28 -7.94
N PHE A 22 -8.07 -3.59 -7.86
CA PHE A 22 -8.41 -4.57 -8.88
C PHE A 22 -9.63 -5.43 -8.49
N ASN A 23 -10.31 -5.12 -7.37
CA ASN A 23 -11.41 -5.93 -6.83
C ASN A 23 -12.60 -6.10 -7.78
N SER A 24 -12.82 -5.16 -8.70
CA SER A 24 -13.91 -5.22 -9.69
C SER A 24 -13.52 -5.95 -10.99
N GLY A 25 -12.28 -6.44 -11.11
CA GLY A 25 -11.73 -7.00 -12.35
C GLY A 25 -11.25 -5.96 -13.36
N VAL A 26 -11.43 -4.66 -13.07
CA VAL A 26 -10.82 -3.55 -13.80
C VAL A 26 -10.11 -2.62 -12.81
N PRO A 27 -9.03 -1.91 -13.23
CA PRO A 27 -8.33 -0.99 -12.33
C PRO A 27 -9.23 0.20 -11.96
N VAL A 28 -9.41 0.44 -10.66
CA VAL A 28 -10.17 1.58 -10.13
C VAL A 28 -9.24 2.42 -9.24
N PRO A 29 -9.15 3.75 -9.43
CA PRO A 29 -8.29 4.59 -8.61
C PRO A 29 -8.78 4.65 -7.16
N LEU A 30 -7.83 4.60 -6.23
CA LEU A 30 -8.03 4.87 -4.81
C LEU A 30 -7.37 6.20 -4.48
N LEU A 31 -8.10 7.08 -3.79
CA LEU A 31 -7.69 8.47 -3.54
C LEU A 31 -7.39 8.75 -2.06
N ASP A 32 -7.32 7.70 -1.24
CA ASP A 32 -7.18 7.71 0.21
C ASP A 32 -5.78 7.31 0.72
N GLY A 33 -4.85 7.03 -0.19
CA GLY A 33 -3.47 6.68 0.13
C GLY A 33 -2.75 7.75 0.94
N GLN A 34 -2.07 7.34 2.03
CA GLN A 34 -1.32 8.27 2.90
C GLN A 34 0.19 8.26 2.65
N MET A 35 0.66 7.28 1.91
CA MET A 35 2.08 7.05 1.71
C MET A 35 2.69 8.07 0.76
N GLN A 36 3.94 8.45 1.04
CA GLN A 36 4.87 9.04 0.09
C GLN A 36 6.05 8.06 -0.04
N ALA A 37 6.30 7.59 -1.25
CA ALA A 37 7.41 6.68 -1.55
C ALA A 37 7.94 6.98 -2.96
N ASP A 38 9.23 7.22 -3.09
CA ASP A 38 9.90 7.27 -4.41
C ASP A 38 10.19 5.88 -4.95
N GLU A 39 10.43 4.96 -4.04
CA GLU A 39 10.75 3.56 -4.30
C GLU A 39 10.36 2.76 -3.06
N GLY A 40 10.52 1.43 -3.14
CA GLY A 40 10.44 0.57 -1.96
C GLY A 40 9.11 0.71 -1.21
N CYS A 41 8.03 0.19 -1.78
CA CYS A 41 6.76 0.11 -1.09
C CYS A 41 6.18 -1.30 -1.14
N ALA A 42 5.36 -1.61 -0.15
CA ALA A 42 4.60 -2.85 -0.10
C ALA A 42 3.17 -2.58 0.35
N THR A 43 2.27 -3.43 -0.10
CA THR A 43 0.83 -3.37 0.13
C THR A 43 0.31 -4.80 0.15
N LEU A 44 -0.61 -5.10 1.06
CA LEU A 44 -1.17 -6.43 1.19
C LEU A 44 -2.66 -6.35 1.50
N SER A 45 -3.44 -7.19 0.82
CA SER A 45 -4.84 -7.44 1.12
C SER A 45 -5.08 -8.89 1.55
N ASP A 46 -6.28 -9.20 2.05
CA ASP A 46 -6.69 -10.57 2.33
C ASP A 46 -7.21 -11.26 1.06
N ALA A 47 -7.55 -12.54 1.16
CA ALA A 47 -8.11 -13.33 0.05
C ALA A 47 -9.42 -12.76 -0.52
N ASN A 48 -10.12 -11.89 0.21
CA ASN A 48 -11.33 -11.21 -0.25
C ASN A 48 -11.03 -9.83 -0.88
N GLY A 49 -9.75 -9.45 -1.01
CA GLY A 49 -9.34 -8.16 -1.54
C GLY A 49 -9.52 -7.00 -0.56
N ASN A 50 -9.68 -7.27 0.73
CA ASN A 50 -9.69 -6.22 1.75
C ASN A 50 -8.27 -5.82 2.13
N LEU A 51 -7.96 -4.53 2.12
CA LEU A 51 -6.67 -4.02 2.59
C LEU A 51 -6.37 -4.51 4.02
N LEU A 52 -5.12 -4.93 4.25
CA LEU A 52 -4.58 -5.24 5.57
C LEU A 52 -3.66 -4.11 6.05
N PHE A 53 -2.63 -3.81 5.26
CA PHE A 53 -1.68 -2.73 5.51
C PHE A 53 -0.89 -2.36 4.25
N TYR A 54 -0.21 -1.22 4.29
CA TYR A 54 0.79 -0.81 3.30
C TYR A 54 1.91 -0.01 3.97
N THR A 55 3.07 0.09 3.31
CA THR A 55 4.26 0.72 3.87
C THR A 55 5.19 1.26 2.80
N ASN A 56 5.91 2.34 3.12
CA ASN A 56 7.08 2.85 2.38
C ASN A 56 8.41 2.40 3.00
N GLY A 57 8.38 1.36 3.82
CA GLY A 57 9.56 0.86 4.54
C GLY A 57 9.94 1.67 5.80
N ILE A 58 9.39 2.88 5.99
CA ILE A 58 9.64 3.72 7.18
C ILE A 58 8.40 3.79 8.08
N THR A 59 7.24 3.94 7.46
CA THR A 59 5.93 3.97 8.11
C THR A 59 5.05 2.84 7.59
N VAL A 60 4.26 2.23 8.48
CA VAL A 60 3.25 1.21 8.15
C VAL A 60 1.87 1.77 8.50
N TRP A 61 0.97 1.75 7.53
CA TRP A 61 -0.43 2.15 7.68
C TRP A 61 -1.33 0.91 7.66
N ASN A 62 -2.34 0.89 8.52
CA ASN A 62 -3.36 -0.16 8.55
C ASN A 62 -4.42 0.05 7.46
N ARG A 63 -5.38 -0.88 7.44
CA ARG A 63 -6.55 -0.85 6.54
C ARG A 63 -7.44 0.40 6.60
N ASN A 64 -7.33 1.19 7.66
CA ASN A 64 -8.08 2.43 7.86
C ASN A 64 -7.23 3.67 7.53
N HIS A 65 -6.09 3.48 6.85
CA HIS A 65 -5.15 4.56 6.48
C HIS A 65 -4.50 5.25 7.69
N GLN A 66 -4.50 4.59 8.85
CA GLN A 66 -3.90 5.10 10.07
C GLN A 66 -2.56 4.43 10.31
N ILE A 67 -1.60 5.18 10.86
CA ILE A 67 -0.31 4.62 11.28
C ILE A 67 -0.55 3.50 12.30
N MET A 68 0.08 2.34 12.09
CA MET A 68 -0.01 1.22 13.02
C MET A 68 0.75 1.50 14.32
N PRO A 69 0.33 0.93 15.46
CA PRO A 69 1.15 0.93 16.67
C PRO A 69 2.55 0.39 16.38
N ASN A 70 3.59 1.14 16.78
CA ASN A 70 5.00 0.85 16.47
C ASN A 70 5.32 0.77 14.96
N GLY A 71 4.47 1.34 14.11
CA GLY A 71 4.61 1.32 12.67
C GLY A 71 5.44 2.49 12.13
N THR A 72 6.29 3.14 12.91
CA THR A 72 7.15 4.26 12.49
C THR A 72 8.59 4.00 12.91
N GLY A 73 9.53 4.75 12.32
CA GLY A 73 10.96 4.64 12.66
C GLY A 73 11.60 3.34 12.14
N LEU A 74 10.96 2.68 11.18
CA LEU A 74 11.56 1.56 10.47
C LEU A 74 12.66 2.07 9.54
N MET A 75 13.72 1.28 9.37
CA MET A 75 14.95 1.70 8.69
C MET A 75 14.91 1.41 7.17
N GLY A 76 13.73 1.50 6.55
CA GLY A 76 13.60 1.42 5.10
C GLY A 76 14.33 2.58 4.41
N HIS A 77 14.78 2.36 3.18
CA HIS A 77 15.48 3.37 2.40
C HIS A 77 14.49 4.34 1.77
N GLN A 78 14.76 5.64 1.87
CA GLN A 78 14.11 6.68 1.10
C GLN A 78 15.21 7.51 0.41
N PRO A 79 15.17 7.67 -0.93
CA PRO A 79 16.12 8.51 -1.63
C PRO A 79 16.04 9.94 -1.11
N ASP A 80 17.20 10.55 -0.89
CA ASP A 80 17.26 11.97 -0.57
C ASP A 80 16.87 12.79 -1.81
N ARG A 81 15.85 13.65 -1.66
CA ARG A 81 15.39 14.57 -2.71
C ARG A 81 16.11 15.93 -2.68
N SER A 82 17.15 16.10 -1.87
CA SER A 82 17.95 17.34 -1.81
C SER A 82 18.67 17.70 -3.12
N TYR A 83 18.66 16.81 -4.12
CA TYR A 83 19.36 16.98 -5.40
C TYR A 83 18.45 17.11 -6.64
N ILE A 84 17.12 17.24 -6.48
CA ILE A 84 16.20 17.49 -7.61
C ILE A 84 15.34 18.74 -7.41
#